data_AF-V2J4L1-F1
#
_entry.id   AF-V2J4L1-F1
#
_cell.length_a   1.000
_cell.length_b   1.000
_cell.length_c   1.000
_cell.angle_alpha   90.00
_cell.angle_beta   90.00
_cell.angle_gamma   90.00
#
_symmetry.space_group_name_H-M   'P 1'
#
loop_
_entity.id
_entity.type
_entity.pdbx_description
1 polymer ?
#
loop_
_entity_poly.entity_id
_entity_poly.type
_entity_poly.pdbx_seq_one_letter_code
_entity_poly.pdbx_strand_id
1 'polypeptide(L)'
;MPSLHAEPKPRPSSSLPAGPQAALSALSPALARVFDDSARTVAAQVQACLGDDADALLALLPAAARAGSPDGYTRHLVYADPMARFSAMLLVWRPGQASPVHGHRTWCAYRVLQGTLYEQHYRWDEAAQLARPSGGVMRESGAVFSVPAGLGHIHSLGHPGRAMEQGHGAADDIAISLHLYGVEAAQIATGVNLPVAAG
;
A
#
# COMPACT_ATOMS: atom_id res chain seq x y z
N MET A 1 41.49 -9.48 -45.76
CA MET A 1 40.49 -8.91 -44.83
C MET A 1 39.11 -9.16 -45.43
N PRO A 2 38.38 -10.24 -45.09
CA PRO A 2 37.01 -10.40 -45.56
C PRO A 2 36.05 -9.62 -44.66
N SER A 3 35.15 -8.86 -45.28
CA SER A 3 34.12 -8.06 -44.64
C SER A 3 33.12 -8.96 -43.91
N LEU A 4 32.93 -8.73 -42.61
CA LEU A 4 31.85 -9.30 -41.81
C LEU A 4 30.53 -8.64 -42.21
N HIS A 5 29.72 -9.32 -43.02
CA HIS A 5 28.30 -8.99 -43.14
C HIS A 5 27.59 -9.42 -41.87
N ALA A 6 27.18 -8.46 -41.05
CA ALA A 6 26.29 -8.69 -39.92
C ALA A 6 24.88 -8.97 -40.44
N GLU A 7 24.33 -10.14 -40.11
CA GLU A 7 22.93 -10.45 -40.37
C GLU A 7 22.00 -9.53 -39.59
N PRO A 8 20.88 -9.06 -40.19
CA PRO A 8 19.90 -8.26 -39.50
C PRO A 8 19.18 -9.09 -38.43
N LYS A 9 19.23 -8.62 -37.18
CA LYS A 9 18.52 -9.19 -36.04
C LYS A 9 17.01 -9.20 -36.33
N PRO A 10 16.29 -10.32 -36.14
CA PRO A 10 14.86 -10.39 -36.44
C PRO A 10 14.09 -9.41 -35.56
N ARG A 11 13.27 -8.56 -36.19
CA ARG A 11 12.31 -7.70 -35.49
C ARG A 11 11.23 -8.60 -34.88
N PRO A 12 10.86 -8.41 -33.60
CA PRO A 12 9.72 -9.13 -33.03
C PRO A 12 8.46 -8.76 -33.83
N SER A 13 7.78 -9.76 -34.39
CA SER A 13 6.52 -9.56 -35.07
C SER A 13 5.45 -9.22 -34.04
N SER A 14 5.13 -7.94 -33.85
CA SER A 14 3.90 -7.56 -33.15
C SER A 14 2.73 -7.68 -34.12
N SER A 15 2.22 -8.90 -34.30
CA SER A 15 0.87 -9.02 -34.85
C SER A 15 -0.09 -8.47 -33.81
N LEU A 16 -0.87 -7.45 -34.18
CA LEU A 16 -1.92 -6.94 -33.32
C LEU A 16 -2.95 -8.07 -33.12
N PRO A 17 -3.40 -8.33 -31.88
CA PRO A 17 -4.40 -9.36 -31.63
C PRO A 17 -5.71 -9.01 -32.35
N ALA A 18 -6.41 -10.04 -32.86
CA ALA A 18 -7.59 -9.86 -33.70
C ALA A 18 -8.74 -9.19 -32.92
N GLY A 19 -9.00 -7.91 -33.22
CA GLY A 19 -10.14 -7.14 -32.71
C GLY A 19 -9.81 -6.22 -31.51
N PRO A 20 -10.59 -5.14 -31.31
CA PRO A 20 -10.30 -4.11 -30.32
C PRO A 20 -10.28 -4.64 -28.88
N GLN A 21 -11.14 -5.61 -28.54
CA GLN A 21 -11.17 -6.22 -27.20
C GLN A 21 -9.87 -6.97 -26.88
N ALA A 22 -9.36 -7.72 -27.84
CA ALA A 22 -8.12 -8.49 -27.66
C ALA A 22 -6.90 -7.57 -27.51
N ALA A 23 -6.90 -6.42 -28.20
CA ALA A 23 -5.88 -5.39 -28.03
C ALA A 23 -5.90 -4.75 -26.63
N LEU A 24 -7.09 -4.44 -26.09
CA LEU A 24 -7.24 -3.93 -24.73
C LEU A 24 -6.81 -4.97 -23.68
N SER A 25 -7.17 -6.24 -23.85
CA SER A 25 -6.70 -7.31 -22.97
C SER A 25 -5.18 -7.47 -23.01
N ALA A 26 -4.57 -7.39 -24.21
CA ALA A 26 -3.13 -7.47 -24.37
C ALA A 26 -2.37 -6.29 -23.74
N LEU A 27 -3.02 -5.13 -23.59
CA LEU A 27 -2.45 -3.95 -22.91
C LEU A 27 -2.37 -4.13 -21.39
N SER A 28 -3.23 -4.97 -20.80
CA SER A 28 -3.40 -5.08 -19.35
C SER A 28 -2.08 -5.42 -18.61
N PRO A 29 -1.26 -6.40 -19.03
CA PRO A 29 0.02 -6.67 -18.37
C PRO A 29 1.03 -5.53 -18.47
N ALA A 30 0.98 -4.74 -19.56
CA ALA A 30 1.85 -3.58 -19.73
C ALA A 30 1.44 -2.44 -18.79
N LEU A 31 0.13 -2.15 -18.66
CA LEU A 31 -0.37 -1.17 -17.70
C LEU A 31 -0.11 -1.59 -16.26
N ALA A 32 -0.28 -2.88 -15.92
CA ALA A 32 0.04 -3.40 -14.60
C ALA A 32 1.49 -3.07 -14.20
N ARG A 33 2.46 -3.30 -15.10
CA ARG A 33 3.86 -2.93 -14.87
C ARG A 33 4.04 -1.43 -14.66
N VAL A 34 3.40 -0.59 -15.47
CA VAL A 34 3.47 0.88 -15.30
C VAL A 34 2.94 1.31 -13.93
N PHE A 35 1.84 0.71 -13.47
CA PHE A 35 1.27 1.01 -12.16
C PHE A 35 2.16 0.51 -11.00
N ASP A 36 2.76 -0.67 -11.15
CA ASP A 36 3.73 -1.19 -10.17
C ASP A 36 4.99 -0.30 -10.11
N ASP A 37 5.49 0.15 -11.25
CA ASP A 37 6.61 1.09 -11.35
C ASP A 37 6.26 2.42 -10.66
N SER A 38 5.07 2.95 -10.93
CA SER A 38 4.56 4.17 -10.28
C SER A 38 4.46 4.01 -8.77
N ALA A 39 3.93 2.89 -8.27
CA ALA A 39 3.85 2.62 -6.84
C ALA A 39 5.24 2.59 -6.19
N ARG A 40 6.23 1.95 -6.83
CA ARG A 40 7.63 1.96 -6.36
C ARG A 40 8.23 3.36 -6.36
N THR A 41 7.97 4.17 -7.38
CA THR A 41 8.39 5.57 -7.39
C THR A 41 7.76 6.36 -6.26
N VAL A 42 6.47 6.19 -5.97
CA VAL A 42 5.80 6.84 -4.84
C VAL A 42 6.45 6.45 -3.52
N ALA A 43 6.70 5.16 -3.27
CA ALA A 43 7.38 4.71 -2.04
C ALA A 43 8.77 5.35 -1.90
N ALA A 44 9.55 5.39 -2.99
CA ALA A 44 10.87 6.01 -2.99
C ALA A 44 10.81 7.52 -2.69
N GLN A 45 9.82 8.24 -3.22
CA GLN A 45 9.63 9.67 -2.93
C GLN A 45 9.16 9.91 -1.50
N VAL A 46 8.26 9.07 -0.96
CA VAL A 46 7.86 9.14 0.46
C VAL A 46 9.07 8.96 1.37
N GLN A 47 9.94 7.98 1.09
CA GLN A 47 11.18 7.79 1.84
C GLN A 47 12.11 9.00 1.72
N ALA A 48 12.35 9.48 0.49
CA ALA A 48 13.31 10.56 0.24
C ALA A 48 12.86 11.91 0.82
N CYS A 49 11.59 12.26 0.68
CA CYS A 49 11.07 13.56 1.10
C CYS A 49 10.76 13.66 2.59
N LEU A 50 10.36 12.56 3.23
CA LEU A 50 10.04 12.56 4.66
C LEU A 50 11.26 12.30 5.56
N GLY A 51 12.43 12.01 4.98
CA GLY A 51 13.69 11.82 5.73
C GLY A 51 13.56 10.72 6.79
N ASP A 52 14.24 10.85 7.92
CA ASP A 52 14.10 9.94 9.08
C ASP A 52 13.43 10.63 10.29
N ASP A 53 12.81 11.79 10.08
CA ASP A 53 12.21 12.61 11.13
C ASP A 53 10.77 12.16 11.46
N ALA A 54 10.67 10.97 12.08
CA ALA A 54 9.39 10.44 12.55
C ALA A 54 8.75 11.35 13.62
N ASP A 55 9.56 11.99 14.47
CA ASP A 55 9.07 12.83 15.57
C ASP A 55 8.33 14.07 15.07
N ALA A 56 8.84 14.74 14.03
CA ALA A 56 8.15 15.87 13.41
C ALA A 56 6.78 15.47 12.82
N LEU A 57 6.70 14.28 12.21
CA LEU A 57 5.44 13.76 11.68
C LEU A 57 4.47 13.36 12.80
N LEU A 58 4.96 12.73 13.87
CA LEU A 58 4.15 12.39 15.04
C LEU A 58 3.62 13.64 15.77
N ALA A 59 4.37 14.75 15.73
CA ALA A 59 3.96 16.03 16.30
C ALA A 59 2.78 16.69 15.58
N LEU A 60 2.39 16.20 14.39
CA LEU A 60 1.14 16.61 13.74
C LEU A 60 -0.11 16.15 14.53
N LEU A 61 0.05 15.22 15.49
CA LEU A 61 -1.00 14.85 16.43
C LEU A 61 -0.77 15.41 17.84
N PRO A 62 -1.83 15.90 18.50
CA PRO A 62 -1.79 16.10 19.94
C PRO A 62 -1.34 14.83 20.67
N ALA A 63 -0.57 14.98 21.74
CA ALA A 63 -0.05 13.83 22.51
C ALA A 63 -1.16 12.87 22.97
N ALA A 64 -2.33 13.39 23.37
CA ALA A 64 -3.46 12.57 23.77
C ALA A 64 -4.04 11.72 22.62
N ALA A 65 -4.02 12.22 21.37
CA ALA A 65 -4.51 11.47 20.22
C ALA A 65 -3.60 10.28 19.85
N ARG A 66 -2.31 10.36 20.21
CA ARG A 66 -1.34 9.28 20.02
C ARG A 66 -1.62 8.06 20.92
N ALA A 67 -2.48 8.18 21.93
CA ALA A 67 -2.91 7.04 22.76
C ALA A 67 -3.92 6.11 22.06
N GLY A 68 -4.50 6.54 20.93
CA GLY A 68 -5.51 5.79 20.19
C GLY A 68 -6.81 5.57 20.98
N SER A 69 -7.67 4.68 20.48
CA SER A 69 -8.94 4.29 21.12
C SER A 69 -8.98 2.78 21.34
N PRO A 70 -9.53 2.28 22.46
CA PRO A 70 -9.75 0.84 22.66
C PRO A 70 -10.75 0.24 21.65
N ASP A 71 -11.69 1.03 21.12
CA ASP A 71 -12.78 0.53 20.27
C ASP A 71 -12.32 0.18 18.84
N GLY A 72 -11.19 0.72 18.41
CA GLY A 72 -10.64 0.51 17.08
C GLY A 72 -9.48 1.46 16.80
N TYR A 73 -8.75 1.19 15.72
CA TYR A 73 -7.69 2.09 15.29
C TYR A 73 -8.29 3.44 14.88
N THR A 74 -7.60 4.52 15.22
CA THR A 74 -8.08 5.88 14.92
C THR A 74 -7.41 6.41 13.67
N ARG A 75 -8.07 7.35 12.98
CA ARG A 75 -7.59 7.97 11.75
C ARG A 75 -7.70 9.47 11.86
N HIS A 76 -6.63 10.18 11.56
CA HIS A 76 -6.54 11.63 11.72
C HIS A 76 -6.05 12.24 10.42
N LEU A 77 -6.89 13.03 9.73
CA LEU A 77 -6.48 13.77 8.52
C LEU A 77 -5.45 14.84 8.92
N VAL A 78 -4.27 14.79 8.32
CA VAL A 78 -3.17 15.72 8.63
C VAL A 78 -2.75 16.58 7.43
N TYR A 79 -3.11 16.17 6.22
CA TYR A 79 -2.81 16.93 5.02
C TYR A 79 -3.82 16.64 3.90
N ALA A 80 -4.13 17.66 3.11
CA ALA A 80 -4.87 17.55 1.87
C ALA A 80 -4.13 18.33 0.79
N ASP A 81 -3.80 17.67 -0.32
CA ASP A 81 -3.13 18.32 -1.43
C ASP A 81 -4.06 19.37 -2.07
N PRO A 82 -3.61 20.63 -2.28
CA PRO A 82 -4.44 21.69 -2.85
C PRO A 82 -4.98 21.41 -4.26
N MET A 83 -4.35 20.49 -4.99
CA MET A 83 -4.79 20.06 -6.33
C MET A 83 -5.58 18.74 -6.30
N ALA A 84 -6.04 18.31 -5.13
CA ALA A 84 -6.82 17.08 -4.93
C ALA A 84 -6.11 15.79 -5.40
N ARG A 85 -4.78 15.79 -5.48
CA ARG A 85 -4.00 14.62 -5.95
C ARG A 85 -3.90 13.52 -4.89
N PHE A 86 -3.82 13.91 -3.62
CA PHE A 86 -3.80 12.98 -2.49
C PHE A 86 -4.20 13.67 -1.19
N SER A 87 -4.48 12.83 -0.19
CA SER A 87 -4.70 13.25 1.19
C SER A 87 -3.94 12.32 2.12
N ALA A 88 -3.49 12.82 3.26
CA ALA A 88 -2.70 12.05 4.22
C ALA A 88 -3.35 11.97 5.60
N MET A 89 -3.24 10.79 6.21
CA MET A 89 -3.74 10.51 7.55
C MET A 89 -2.68 9.86 8.43
N LEU A 90 -2.67 10.22 9.71
CA LEU A 90 -2.02 9.41 10.74
C LEU A 90 -3.02 8.41 11.30
N LEU A 91 -2.63 7.14 11.28
CA LEU A 91 -3.39 6.04 11.83
C LEU A 91 -2.70 5.57 13.10
N VAL A 92 -3.48 5.40 14.17
CA VAL A 92 -2.99 4.99 15.49
C VAL A 92 -3.62 3.66 15.86
N TRP A 93 -2.78 2.67 16.08
CA TRP A 93 -3.16 1.26 16.25
C TRP A 93 -2.72 0.78 17.63
N ARG A 94 -3.69 0.40 18.47
CA ARG A 94 -3.39 -0.31 19.71
C ARG A 94 -3.11 -1.79 19.42
N PRO A 95 -2.41 -2.50 20.33
CA PRO A 95 -2.12 -3.92 20.17
C PRO A 95 -3.34 -4.76 19.74
N GLY A 96 -3.19 -5.55 18.67
CA GLY A 96 -4.22 -6.43 18.14
C GLY A 96 -5.26 -5.77 17.22
N GLN A 97 -5.23 -4.45 17.04
CA GLN A 97 -6.12 -3.77 16.10
C GLN A 97 -5.60 -3.92 14.67
N ALA A 98 -6.51 -4.16 13.72
CA ALA A 98 -6.21 -4.24 12.31
C ALA A 98 -7.33 -3.66 11.46
N SER A 99 -7.00 -3.30 10.22
CA SER A 99 -7.98 -2.96 9.20
C SER A 99 -8.70 -4.21 8.68
N PRO A 100 -9.92 -4.10 8.13
CA PRO A 100 -10.54 -5.18 7.40
C PRO A 100 -9.71 -5.59 6.18
N VAL A 101 -9.95 -6.79 5.64
CA VAL A 101 -9.30 -7.22 4.39
C VAL A 101 -9.82 -6.40 3.21
N HIS A 102 -8.91 -5.77 2.46
CA HIS A 102 -9.27 -4.89 1.35
C HIS A 102 -8.19 -4.83 0.26
N GLY A 103 -8.63 -4.60 -0.97
CA GLY A 103 -7.81 -3.98 -2.01
C GLY A 103 -8.00 -2.46 -2.00
N HIS A 104 -7.63 -1.80 -3.10
CA HIS A 104 -7.63 -0.33 -3.15
C HIS A 104 -8.42 0.20 -4.35
N ARG A 105 -9.19 1.28 -4.17
CA ARG A 105 -9.88 1.99 -5.26
C ARG A 105 -8.98 3.02 -5.96
N THR A 106 -7.91 3.42 -5.29
CA THR A 106 -6.88 4.37 -5.76
C THR A 106 -5.50 3.85 -5.37
N TRP A 107 -4.42 4.57 -5.71
CA TRP A 107 -3.11 4.25 -5.16
C TRP A 107 -3.03 4.60 -3.66
N CYS A 108 -2.20 3.87 -2.94
CA CYS A 108 -1.98 4.04 -1.50
C CYS A 108 -0.49 3.92 -1.21
N ALA A 109 0.02 4.73 -0.29
CA ALA A 109 1.32 4.53 0.32
C ALA A 109 1.23 4.70 1.83
N TYR A 110 2.09 4.03 2.57
CA TYR A 110 2.23 4.28 4.00
C TYR A 110 3.68 4.20 4.45
N ARG A 111 3.93 4.84 5.59
CA ARG A 111 5.17 4.75 6.37
C ARG A 111 4.86 4.44 7.83
N VAL A 112 5.54 3.48 8.41
CA VAL A 112 5.49 3.23 9.86
C VAL A 112 6.38 4.27 10.56
N LEU A 113 5.82 5.00 11.52
CA LEU A 113 6.52 6.06 12.26
C LEU A 113 6.91 5.64 13.68
N GLN A 114 6.05 4.84 14.33
CA GLN A 114 6.26 4.32 15.68
C GLN A 114 5.77 2.88 15.74
N GLY A 115 6.46 2.06 16.52
CA GLY A 115 6.12 0.66 16.73
C GLY A 115 6.24 -0.19 15.46
N THR A 116 5.48 -1.28 15.43
CA THR A 116 5.55 -2.31 14.39
C THR A 116 4.15 -2.66 13.91
N LEU A 117 3.99 -2.81 12.59
CA LEU A 117 2.75 -3.28 11.96
C LEU A 117 2.97 -4.61 11.26
N TYR A 118 1.94 -5.46 11.30
CA TYR A 118 1.84 -6.67 10.48
C TYR A 118 0.91 -6.43 9.30
N GLU A 119 1.44 -6.72 8.12
CA GLU A 119 0.69 -6.70 6.88
C GLU A 119 0.44 -8.13 6.43
N GLN A 120 -0.79 -8.61 6.64
CA GLN A 120 -1.26 -9.88 6.11
C GLN A 120 -1.65 -9.69 4.65
N HIS A 121 -1.06 -10.47 3.75
CA HIS A 121 -1.36 -10.45 2.32
C HIS A 121 -2.35 -11.53 1.93
N TYR A 122 -3.13 -11.23 0.91
CA TYR A 122 -4.09 -12.13 0.30
C TYR A 122 -3.98 -12.09 -1.23
N ARG A 123 -4.37 -13.19 -1.88
CA ARG A 123 -4.58 -13.27 -3.33
C ARG A 123 -6.07 -13.41 -3.62
N TRP A 124 -6.53 -12.73 -4.66
CA TRP A 124 -7.90 -12.84 -5.12
C TRP A 124 -8.14 -14.20 -5.79
N ASP A 125 -9.14 -14.94 -5.31
CA ASP A 125 -9.66 -16.17 -5.90
C ASP A 125 -10.92 -15.82 -6.69
N GLU A 126 -10.77 -15.67 -8.01
CA GLU A 126 -11.87 -15.29 -8.91
C GLU A 126 -12.98 -16.34 -8.93
N ALA A 127 -12.67 -17.63 -8.77
CA ALA A 127 -13.69 -18.67 -8.79
C ALA A 127 -14.55 -18.65 -7.53
N ALA A 128 -13.93 -18.43 -6.37
CA ALA A 128 -14.63 -18.35 -5.10
C ALA A 128 -15.18 -16.95 -4.77
N GLN A 129 -14.73 -15.91 -5.49
CA GLN A 129 -14.98 -14.49 -5.16
C GLN A 129 -14.53 -14.15 -3.73
N LEU A 130 -13.36 -14.66 -3.32
CA LEU A 130 -12.80 -14.50 -1.97
C LEU A 130 -11.31 -14.15 -2.02
N ALA A 131 -10.84 -13.44 -1.00
CA ALA A 131 -9.42 -13.23 -0.75
C ALA A 131 -8.85 -14.41 0.07
N ARG A 132 -7.82 -15.08 -0.45
CA ARG A 132 -7.13 -16.21 0.21
C ARG A 132 -5.80 -15.75 0.81
N PRO A 133 -5.50 -16.05 2.09
CA PRO A 133 -4.22 -15.70 2.70
C PRO A 133 -3.04 -16.21 1.88
N SER A 134 -2.01 -15.38 1.70
CA SER A 134 -0.83 -15.72 0.90
C SER A 134 0.50 -15.41 1.62
N GLY A 135 0.46 -15.28 2.94
CA GLY A 135 1.60 -14.87 3.77
C GLY A 135 1.48 -13.43 4.25
N GLY A 136 2.52 -12.91 4.89
CA GLY A 136 2.54 -11.54 5.39
C GLY A 136 3.93 -11.14 5.83
N VAL A 137 4.07 -9.87 6.22
CA VAL A 137 5.37 -9.26 6.51
C VAL A 137 5.29 -8.32 7.70
N MET A 138 6.36 -8.31 8.50
CA MET A 138 6.54 -7.33 9.57
C MET A 138 7.10 -6.02 9.04
N ARG A 139 6.50 -4.92 9.46
CA ARG A 139 6.79 -3.56 9.05
C ARG A 139 7.23 -2.78 10.28
N GLU A 140 8.54 -2.74 10.50
CA GLU A 140 9.15 -1.97 11.57
C GLU A 140 9.06 -0.46 11.30
N SER A 141 9.30 0.36 12.33
CA SER A 141 9.42 1.80 12.16
C SER A 141 10.43 2.17 11.06
N GLY A 142 10.07 3.13 10.23
CA GLY A 142 10.80 3.50 9.03
C GLY A 142 10.38 2.73 7.77
N ALA A 143 9.70 1.59 7.87
CA ALA A 143 9.25 0.85 6.70
C ALA A 143 8.26 1.68 5.86
N VAL A 144 8.53 1.77 4.55
CA VAL A 144 7.67 2.43 3.56
C VAL A 144 7.16 1.41 2.56
N PHE A 145 5.89 1.53 2.20
CA PHE A 145 5.25 0.67 1.20
C PHE A 145 4.24 1.45 0.37
N SER A 146 4.00 0.99 -0.86
CA SER A 146 3.07 1.63 -1.79
C SER A 146 2.49 0.61 -2.76
N VAL A 147 1.24 0.82 -3.15
CA VAL A 147 0.46 -0.05 -4.03
C VAL A 147 -0.38 0.76 -5.01
N PRO A 148 -0.62 0.24 -6.23
CA PRO A 148 -1.59 0.81 -7.14
C PRO A 148 -3.03 0.46 -6.73
N ALA A 149 -3.99 1.00 -7.47
CA ALA A 149 -5.39 0.60 -7.34
C ALA A 149 -5.63 -0.85 -7.81
N GLY A 150 -6.70 -1.46 -7.31
CA GLY A 150 -7.22 -2.76 -7.70
C GLY A 150 -7.08 -3.83 -6.63
N LEU A 151 -7.20 -5.08 -7.08
CA LEU A 151 -7.12 -6.31 -6.28
C LEU A 151 -5.77 -7.03 -6.40
N GLY A 152 -4.78 -6.41 -7.08
CA GLY A 152 -3.44 -6.98 -7.21
C GLY A 152 -2.67 -7.04 -5.89
N HIS A 153 -3.05 -6.20 -4.92
CA HIS A 153 -2.50 -6.19 -3.58
C HIS A 153 -3.62 -6.06 -2.53
N ILE A 154 -4.17 -7.21 -2.12
CA ILE A 154 -5.16 -7.28 -1.05
C ILE A 154 -4.42 -7.49 0.27
N HIS A 155 -4.74 -6.67 1.28
CA HIS A 155 -4.12 -6.80 2.59
C HIS A 155 -5.07 -6.54 3.76
N SER A 156 -4.62 -6.96 4.94
CA SER A 156 -5.04 -6.44 6.24
C SER A 156 -3.80 -5.95 6.96
N LEU A 157 -3.78 -4.68 7.32
CA LEU A 157 -2.69 -4.05 8.06
C LEU A 157 -3.13 -3.75 9.49
N GLY A 158 -2.30 -4.08 10.47
CA GLY A 158 -2.60 -3.82 11.88
C GLY A 158 -1.43 -4.05 12.81
N HIS A 159 -1.61 -3.73 14.09
CA HIS A 159 -0.65 -4.05 15.12
C HIS A 159 -0.75 -5.56 15.46
N PRO A 160 0.35 -6.33 15.39
CA PRO A 160 0.33 -7.79 15.60
C PRO A 160 -0.17 -8.24 16.99
N GLY A 161 -0.17 -7.35 17.98
CA GLY A 161 -0.42 -7.68 19.38
C GLY A 161 0.64 -8.62 19.96
N ARG A 162 0.44 -8.98 21.23
CA ARG A 162 1.43 -9.77 22.00
C ARG A 162 1.62 -11.20 21.50
N ALA A 163 0.68 -11.75 20.72
CA ALA A 163 0.70 -13.15 20.30
C ALA A 163 1.72 -13.47 19.20
N MET A 164 2.12 -12.47 18.40
CA MET A 164 3.13 -12.64 17.33
C MET A 164 4.50 -12.04 17.68
N GLU A 165 4.64 -11.41 18.86
CA GLU A 165 5.87 -10.75 19.34
C GLU A 165 6.72 -11.69 20.23
N GLN A 166 7.02 -12.91 19.77
CA GLN A 166 8.10 -13.67 20.41
C GLN A 166 9.45 -13.01 20.07
N GLY A 167 9.91 -12.07 20.92
CA GLY A 167 11.30 -11.62 20.94
C GLY A 167 11.57 -10.11 20.84
N HIS A 168 10.56 -9.25 20.76
CA HIS A 168 10.75 -7.79 20.73
C HIS A 168 10.10 -7.15 21.96
N GLY A 169 10.81 -6.22 22.60
CA GLY A 169 10.53 -5.72 23.96
C GLY A 169 9.12 -5.14 24.17
N ALA A 170 8.57 -5.42 25.35
CA ALA A 170 7.40 -4.81 26.00
C ALA A 170 6.26 -4.30 25.10
N ALA A 171 5.46 -5.21 24.53
CA ALA A 171 4.04 -5.50 24.81
C ALA A 171 3.00 -4.37 25.11
N ASP A 172 3.35 -3.09 25.13
CA ASP A 172 2.49 -1.93 25.43
C ASP A 172 2.61 -0.81 24.37
N ASP A 173 3.38 -1.00 23.30
CA ASP A 173 3.62 0.10 22.37
C ASP A 173 2.43 0.30 21.42
N ILE A 174 2.18 1.56 21.07
CA ILE A 174 1.18 1.92 20.08
C ILE A 174 1.91 2.04 18.75
N ALA A 175 1.38 1.41 17.70
CA ALA A 175 1.89 1.63 16.37
C ALA A 175 1.24 2.88 15.77
N ILE A 176 2.02 3.72 15.09
CA ILE A 176 1.52 4.88 14.37
C ILE A 176 2.09 4.87 12.96
N SER A 177 1.23 5.01 11.96
CA SER A 177 1.62 5.06 10.56
C SER A 177 1.04 6.29 9.86
N LEU A 178 1.83 6.88 8.96
CA LEU A 178 1.35 7.88 8.01
C LEU A 178 0.90 7.18 6.74
N HIS A 179 -0.33 7.44 6.32
CA HIS A 179 -0.91 6.92 5.08
C HIS A 179 -1.20 8.07 4.12
N LEU A 180 -0.88 7.87 2.85
CA LEU A 180 -1.18 8.77 1.74
C LEU A 180 -2.08 8.02 0.76
N TYR A 181 -3.19 8.64 0.37
CA TYR A 181 -4.16 8.06 -0.55
C TYR A 181 -4.44 8.99 -1.70
N GLY A 182 -4.52 8.45 -2.91
CA GLY A 182 -4.83 9.18 -4.15
C GLY A 182 -6.28 9.63 -4.26
N VAL A 183 -6.83 10.23 -3.22
CA VAL A 183 -8.16 10.84 -3.17
C VAL A 183 -8.11 12.21 -2.51
N GLU A 184 -9.08 13.05 -2.84
CA GLU A 184 -9.33 14.28 -2.10
C GLU A 184 -9.83 14.00 -0.67
N ALA A 185 -9.70 14.99 0.20
CA ALA A 185 -10.00 14.84 1.63
C ALA A 185 -11.46 14.45 1.89
N ALA A 186 -12.40 14.91 1.06
CA ALA A 186 -13.81 14.57 1.18
C ALA A 186 -14.10 13.07 0.96
N GLN A 187 -13.23 12.37 0.22
CA GLN A 187 -13.40 10.97 -0.16
C GLN A 187 -12.52 10.02 0.67
N ILE A 188 -11.69 10.52 1.59
CA ILE A 188 -10.70 9.68 2.28
C ILE A 188 -11.31 8.58 3.16
N ALA A 189 -12.55 8.76 3.63
CA ALA A 189 -13.22 7.77 4.47
C ALA A 189 -13.77 6.58 3.68
N THR A 190 -14.19 6.78 2.43
CA THR A 190 -14.98 5.81 1.65
C THR A 190 -14.38 5.48 0.28
N GLY A 191 -13.62 6.39 -0.31
CA GLY A 191 -13.03 6.31 -1.65
C GLY A 191 -11.70 5.57 -1.73
N VAL A 192 -11.19 5.06 -0.60
CA VAL A 192 -9.88 4.38 -0.55
C VAL A 192 -10.02 2.87 -0.65
N ASN A 193 -10.68 2.25 0.32
CA ASN A 193 -10.67 0.80 0.46
C ASN A 193 -11.63 0.16 -0.54
N LEU A 194 -11.24 -0.97 -1.12
CA LEU A 194 -12.12 -1.89 -1.82
C LEU A 194 -12.30 -3.13 -0.93
N PRO A 195 -13.30 -3.17 -0.04
CA PRO A 195 -13.46 -4.27 0.91
C PRO A 195 -13.76 -5.58 0.18
N VAL A 196 -13.17 -6.67 0.66
CA VAL A 196 -13.39 -8.01 0.10
C VAL A 196 -13.60 -9.00 1.24
N ALA A 197 -14.38 -10.04 0.97
CA ALA A 197 -14.52 -11.16 1.90
C ALA A 197 -13.25 -12.02 1.85
N ALA A 198 -12.74 -12.40 3.02
CA ALA A 198 -11.63 -13.34 3.14
C ALA A 198 -12.16 -14.74 3.49
N GLY A 199 -11.54 -15.77 2.92
CA GLY A 199 -11.89 -17.17 3.17
C GLY A 199 -10.69 -18.05 3.43
#